data_AF-A0A558BVU0-F1
#
_entry.id   AF-A0A558BVU0-F1
#
_cell.length_a   1.000
_cell.length_b   1.000
_cell.length_c   1.000
_cell.angle_alpha   90.00
_cell.angle_beta   90.00
_cell.angle_gamma   90.00
#
_symmetry.space_group_name_H-M   'P 1'
#
loop_
_entity.id
_entity.type
_entity.pdbx_description
1 polymer ?
#
loop_
_entity_poly.entity_id
_entity_poly.type
_entity_poly.pdbx_seq_one_letter_code
_entity_poly.pdbx_strand_id
1 'polypeptide(L)' 'MLPSTQVVHFENAAGYLQAQPQYYVLVCYHAGPRQGTDLAVLLAQAGALLRAKGWHCILSDQRLMAPYSLVEEAWVHAF' A
#
# COMPACT_ATOMS: atom_id res chain seq x y z
N MET A 1 -22.63 6.82 -11.84
CA MET A 1 -21.24 6.88 -11.33
C MET A 1 -20.34 6.75 -12.53
N LEU A 2 -19.52 7.76 -12.84
CA LEU A 2 -18.51 7.62 -13.89
C LEU A 2 -17.47 6.59 -13.40
N PRO A 3 -17.02 5.64 -14.23
CA PRO A 3 -15.92 4.76 -13.84
C PRO A 3 -14.70 5.65 -13.60
N SER A 4 -14.32 5.82 -12.33
CA SER A 4 -13.05 6.42 -11.99
C SER A 4 -11.98 5.43 -12.42
N THR A 5 -11.36 5.68 -13.58
CA THR A 5 -10.19 4.96 -14.05
C THR A 5 -9.08 5.19 -13.03
N GLN A 6 -9.02 4.37 -11.98
CA GLN A 6 -7.98 4.44 -10.98
C GLN A 6 -6.69 3.97 -11.64
N VAL A 7 -5.82 4.92 -11.95
CA VAL A 7 -4.51 4.66 -12.52
C VAL A 7 -3.65 4.00 -11.45
N VAL A 8 -3.16 2.80 -11.75
CA VAL A 8 -2.13 2.15 -10.94
C VAL A 8 -0.82 2.87 -11.21
N HIS A 9 -0.22 3.41 -10.15
CA HIS A 9 1.04 4.16 -10.22
C HIS A 9 2.27 3.27 -10.02
N PHE A 10 2.10 2.14 -9.35
CA PHE A 10 3.14 1.18 -9.06
C PHE A 10 2.51 -0.15 -8.65
N GLU A 11 3.15 -1.26 -9.00
CA GLU A 11 2.72 -2.61 -8.62
C GLU A 11 3.95 -3.51 -8.43
N ASN A 12 3.89 -4.38 -7.42
CA ASN A 12 4.83 -5.47 -7.21
C ASN A 12 4.12 -6.67 -6.56
N ALA A 13 4.89 -7.68 -6.13
CA ALA A 13 4.32 -8.89 -5.53
C ALA A 13 3.53 -8.63 -4.24
N ALA A 14 3.82 -7.55 -3.49
CA ALA A 14 3.09 -7.21 -2.26
C ALA A 14 1.74 -6.53 -2.54
N GLY A 15 1.58 -5.84 -3.67
CA GLY A 15 0.38 -5.09 -3.99
C GLY A 15 0.59 -3.97 -5.01
N TYR A 16 -0.35 -3.04 -5.05
CA TYR A 16 -0.34 -1.90 -5.97
C TYR A 16 -0.81 -0.59 -5.33
N LEU A 17 -0.47 0.53 -5.98
CA LEU A 17 -0.76 1.89 -5.52
C LEU A 17 -1.69 2.60 -6.49
N GLN A 18 -2.71 3.26 -5.96
CA GLN A 18 -3.61 4.13 -6.74
C GLN A 18 -3.65 5.53 -6.13
N ALA A 19 -3.49 6.56 -6.96
CA ALA A 19 -3.74 7.92 -6.54
C ALA A 19 -5.24 8.20 -6.56
N GLN A 20 -5.76 8.76 -5.48
CA GLN A 20 -7.18 9.04 -5.36
C GLN A 20 -7.45 10.54 -5.57
N PRO A 21 -8.58 10.92 -6.19
CA PRO A 21 -8.93 12.32 -6.39
C PRO A 21 -9.02 13.13 -5.09
N GLN A 22 -9.25 12.49 -3.94
CA GLN A 22 -9.36 13.13 -2.63
C GLN A 22 -8.00 13.25 -1.90
N TYR A 23 -6.89 13.31 -2.65
CA TYR A 23 -5.54 13.61 -2.15
C TYR A 23 -4.95 12.59 -1.18
N TYR A 24 -5.24 11.31 -1.42
CA TYR A 24 -4.60 10.20 -0.72
C TYR A 24 -4.11 9.13 -1.68
N VAL A 25 -3.17 8.32 -1.21
CA VAL A 25 -2.74 7.10 -1.91
C VAL A 25 -3.49 5.92 -1.32
N LEU A 26 -4.17 5.14 -2.15
CA LEU A 26 -4.72 3.84 -1.77
C LEU A 26 -3.65 2.77 -2.02
N VAL A 27 -3.28 2.05 -0.96
CA VAL A 27 -2.39 0.89 -1.01
C VAL A 27 -3.24 -0.36 -0.95
N CYS A 28 -3.25 -1.15 -2.02
CA CYS A 28 -4.00 -2.40 -2.08
C CYS A 28 -3.06 -3.60 -2.01
N TYR A 29 -3.25 -4.49 -1.03
CA TYR A 29 -2.44 -5.70 -0.93
C TYR A 29 -2.98 -6.85 -1.78
N HIS A 30 -2.06 -7.61 -2.37
CA HIS A 30 -2.39 -8.89 -2.99
C HIS A 30 -2.65 -9.96 -1.93
N ALA A 31 -3.37 -11.01 -2.34
CA ALA A 31 -3.58 -12.17 -1.49
C ALA A 31 -2.27 -12.92 -1.24
N GLY A 32 -2.13 -13.46 -0.02
CA GLY A 32 -0.99 -14.28 0.37
C GLY A 32 0.09 -13.54 1.18
N PRO A 33 1.14 -14.28 1.60
CA PRO A 33 2.21 -13.73 2.41
C PRO A 33 3.04 -12.73 1.60
N ARG A 34 3.31 -11.56 2.18
CA ARG A 34 4.17 -10.54 1.58
C ARG A 34 5.62 -10.87 1.89
N GLN A 35 6.51 -10.70 0.91
CA GLN A 35 7.94 -10.66 1.20
C GLN A 35 8.28 -9.29 1.79
N GLY A 36 9.10 -9.25 2.83
CA GLY A 36 9.47 -8.00 3.50
C GLY A 36 10.13 -6.99 2.55
N THR A 37 10.90 -7.48 1.58
CA THR A 37 11.52 -6.66 0.53
C THR A 37 10.48 -5.99 -0.37
N ASP A 38 9.49 -6.75 -0.87
CA ASP A 38 8.43 -6.20 -1.71
C ASP A 38 7.54 -5.23 -0.95
N LEU A 39 7.22 -5.53 0.32
CA LEU A 39 6.46 -4.62 1.17
C LEU A 39 7.21 -3.29 1.40
N ALA A 40 8.51 -3.35 1.71
CA ALA A 40 9.33 -2.15 1.89
C ALA A 40 9.39 -1.30 0.61
N VAL A 41 9.55 -1.93 -0.56
CA VAL A 41 9.54 -1.24 -1.85
C VAL A 41 8.18 -0.58 -2.11
N LEU A 42 7.08 -1.30 -1.87
CA LEU A 42 5.72 -0.78 -2.07
C LEU A 42 5.46 0.47 -1.21
N LEU A 43 5.84 0.43 0.07
CA LEU A 43 5.68 1.55 0.99
C LEU A 43 6.61 2.73 0.64
N ALA A 44 7.83 2.45 0.19
CA ALA A 44 8.75 3.49 -0.29
C ALA A 44 8.20 4.24 -1.51
N GLN A 45 7.58 3.51 -2.45
CA GLN A 45 6.93 4.09 -3.63
C GLN A 45 5.70 4.91 -3.25
N ALA A 46 4.90 4.47 -2.26
CA ALA A 46 3.79 5.24 -1.74
C ALA A 46 4.27 6.57 -1.13
N GLY A 47 5.34 6.54 -0.32
CA GLY A 47 5.96 7.74 0.23
C GLY A 47 6.51 8.69 -0.84
N ALA A 48 7.12 8.15 -1.91
CA ALA A 48 7.58 8.96 -3.03
C ALA A 48 6.42 9.64 -3.77
N LEU A 49 5.33 8.90 -4.03
CA LEU A 49 4.13 9.42 -4.67
C LEU A 49 3.46 10.52 -3.85
N LEU A 50 3.36 10.34 -2.53
CA LEU A 50 2.84 11.36 -1.62
C LEU A 50 3.67 12.64 -1.66
N ARG A 51 5.00 12.53 -1.53
CA ARG A 51 5.92 13.68 -1.59
C ARG A 51 5.82 14.42 -2.92
N ALA A 52 5.78 13.69 -4.04
CA ALA A 52 5.66 14.28 -5.37
C ALA A 52 4.36 15.07 -5.57
N LYS A 53 3.32 14.76 -4.80
CA LYS A 53 2.00 15.42 -4.88
C LYS A 53 1.72 16.40 -3.73
N GLY A 54 2.60 16.50 -2.74
CA GLY A 54 2.37 17.28 -1.52
C GLY A 54 1.28 16.70 -0.61
N TRP A 55 1.01 15.40 -0.73
CA TRP A 55 -0.02 14.69 0.03
C TRP A 55 0.57 14.04 1.28
N HIS A 56 -0.28 13.75 2.26
CA HIS A 56 0.14 13.24 3.57
C HIS A 56 -0.80 12.15 4.13
N CYS A 57 -1.69 11.61 3.29
CA CYS A 57 -2.70 10.63 3.70
C CYS A 57 -2.58 9.34 2.87
N ILE A 58 -2.67 8.19 3.55
CA ILE A 58 -2.77 6.86 2.95
C ILE A 58 -4.05 6.21 3.43
N LEU A 59 -4.73 5.50 2.52
CA LEU A 59 -5.70 4.47 2.88
C LEU A 59 -5.11 3.10 2.53
N SER A 60 -5.21 2.16 3.45
CA SER A 60 -4.65 0.82 3.32
C SER A 60 -5.79 -0.20 3.17
N ASP A 61 -5.89 -0.84 2.01
CA ASP A 61 -6.85 -1.92 1.77
C ASP A 61 -6.22 -3.28 2.07
N GLN A 62 -6.50 -3.76 3.29
CA GLN A 62 -5.98 -5.01 3.85
C GLN A 62 -6.95 -6.18 3.72
N ARG A 63 -8.06 -6.04 2.97
CA ARG A 63 -9.13 -7.06 2.93
C ARG A 63 -8.67 -8.43 2.42
N LEU A 64 -7.68 -8.45 1.52
CA LEU A 64 -7.08 -9.68 0.98
C LEU A 64 -5.74 -10.03 1.65
N MET A 65 -5.30 -9.20 2.58
CA MET A 65 -4.00 -9.33 3.21
C MET A 65 -3.97 -10.63 4.03
N ALA A 66 -2.98 -11.48 3.79
CA ALA A 66 -2.75 -12.60 4.70
C ALA A 66 -2.45 -12.06 6.11
N PRO A 67 -2.86 -12.79 7.18
CA PRO A 67 -2.50 -12.45 8.55
C PRO A 67 -1.00 -12.20 8.70
N TYR A 68 -0.62 -11.40 9.68
CA TYR A 68 0.78 -11.17 9.98
C TYR A 68 1.50 -12.48 10.31
N SER A 69 2.71 -12.64 9.80
CA SER A 69 3.63 -13.66 10.28
C SER A 69 4.07 -13.35 11.72
N LEU A 70 4.59 -14.35 12.44
CA LEU A 70 5.10 -14.15 13.81
C LEU A 70 6.17 -13.04 13.89
N VAL A 71 6.96 -12.86 12.82
CA VAL A 71 7.95 -11.78 12.73
C VAL A 71 7.26 -10.42 12.60
N GLU A 72 6.25 -10.30 11.73
CA GLU A 72 5.48 -9.07 11.57
C GLU A 72 4.67 -8.73 12.83
N GLU A 73 4.07 -9.73 13.50
CA GLU A 73 3.37 -9.54 14.78
C GLU A 73 4.30 -8.99 15.85
N ALA A 74 5.51 -9.56 15.98
CA ALA A 74 6.50 -9.06 16.93
C ALA A 74 6.89 -7.60 16.67
N TRP A 75 6.91 -7.17 15.40
CA TRP A 75 7.18 -5.78 15.04
C TRP A 75 6.00 -4.87 15.38
N VAL A 76 4.77 -5.28 15.06
CA VAL A 76 3.56 -4.48 15.34
C VAL A 76 3.34 -4.31 16.83
N HIS A 77 3.62 -5.34 17.64
CA HIS A 77 3.52 -5.29 19.10
C HIS A 77 4.65 -4.51 19.79
N ALA A 78 5.70 -4.12 19.07
CA ALA A 78 6.82 -3.35 19.63
C ALA A 78 6.57 -1.83 19.66
N PHE A 79 5.44 -1.36 19.10
CA PHE A 79 4.99 0.04 19.10
C PHE A 79 3.72 0.21 19.94
#